data_AF-A0A1C7MSB3-F1
#
_entry.id   AF-A0A1C7MSB3-F1
#
_cell.length_a   1.000
_cell.length_b   1.000
_cell.length_c   1.000
_cell.angle_alpha   90.00
_cell.angle_beta   90.00
_cell.angle_gamma   90.00
#
_symmetry.space_group_name_H-M   'P 1'
#
loop_
_entity.id
_entity.type
_entity.pdbx_description
1 polymer ?
#
loop_
_entity_poly.entity_id
_entity_poly.type
_entity_poly.pdbx_seq_one_letter_code
_entity_poly.pdbx_strand_id
1 'polypeptide(L)'
;MSQKPKVTPEPIPGPGTWRTRSVRNRSLWESYAVLPAKTRLRISLYVTAIAVVGIFVSDKLEDLLPIQPKEQAQAPQHANPSTP
;
A
#
# COMPACT_ATOMS: atom_id res chain seq x y z
N MET A 1 11.20 -30.46 13.33
CA MET A 1 12.19 -29.35 13.34
C MET A 1 11.73 -28.30 12.33
N SER A 2 11.19 -27.17 12.80
CA SER A 2 10.66 -26.08 11.95
C SER A 2 11.79 -25.08 11.67
N GLN A 3 12.39 -25.14 10.48
CA GLN A 3 13.37 -24.12 10.08
C GLN A 3 12.63 -22.85 9.69
N LYS A 4 12.71 -21.82 10.54
CA LYS A 4 12.30 -20.46 10.17
C LYS A 4 13.29 -19.96 9.11
N PRO A 5 12.84 -19.44 7.96
CA PRO A 5 13.74 -18.93 6.94
C PRO A 5 14.54 -17.75 7.50
N LYS A 6 15.87 -17.91 7.51
CA LYS A 6 16.82 -16.84 7.85
C LYS A 6 16.65 -15.73 6.81
N VAL A 7 15.99 -14.64 7.20
CA VAL A 7 15.99 -13.41 6.41
C VAL A 7 17.37 -12.79 6.54
N THR A 8 18.28 -13.20 5.66
CA THR A 8 19.55 -12.52 5.46
C THR A 8 19.24 -11.24 4.69
N PRO A 9 19.45 -10.04 5.26
CA PRO A 9 19.35 -8.81 4.49
C PRO A 9 20.48 -8.84 3.45
N GLU A 10 20.11 -9.01 2.19
CA GLU A 10 21.08 -8.96 1.08
C GLU A 10 21.64 -7.54 0.96
N PRO A 11 22.95 -7.40 0.66
CA PRO A 11 23.64 -6.11 0.58
C PRO A 11 22.98 -5.25 -0.50
N ILE A 12 22.70 -3.98 -0.19
CA ILE A 12 22.07 -2.99 -1.08
C ILE A 12 22.76 -3.06 -2.44
N PRO A 13 22.12 -3.62 -3.48
CA PRO A 13 22.85 -3.89 -4.71
C PRO A 13 23.20 -2.59 -5.45
N GLY A 14 24.44 -2.51 -5.93
CA GLY A 14 24.90 -1.41 -6.79
C GLY A 14 24.14 -1.37 -8.13
N PRO A 15 24.18 -0.24 -8.84
CA PRO A 15 23.46 -0.07 -10.10
C PRO A 15 23.93 -1.11 -11.14
N GLY A 16 23.09 -2.12 -11.42
CA GLY A 16 23.27 -3.05 -12.54
C GLY A 16 23.10 -4.54 -12.24
N THR A 17 23.25 -4.97 -10.99
CA THR A 17 23.18 -6.40 -10.60
C THR A 17 21.76 -6.97 -10.59
N TRP A 18 20.75 -6.12 -10.67
CA TRP A 18 19.33 -6.49 -10.67
C TRP A 18 18.90 -7.29 -11.90
N ARG A 19 19.62 -7.18 -13.03
CA ARG A 19 19.27 -7.88 -14.28
C ARG A 19 19.54 -9.39 -14.19
N THR A 20 20.48 -9.80 -13.36
CA THR A 20 20.94 -11.20 -13.20
C THR A 20 20.19 -11.98 -12.13
N ARG A 21 19.45 -11.31 -11.23
CA ARG A 21 18.66 -11.97 -10.18
C ARG A 21 17.39 -12.58 -10.75
N SER A 22 16.99 -13.77 -10.30
CA SER A 22 15.73 -14.39 -10.78
C SER A 22 14.53 -13.50 -10.48
N VAL A 23 13.57 -13.41 -11.41
CA VAL A 23 12.39 -12.52 -11.30
C VAL A 23 11.61 -12.79 -10.00
N ARG A 24 11.63 -14.03 -9.51
CA ARG A 24 10.92 -14.48 -8.30
C ARG A 24 11.55 -14.00 -6.99
N ASN A 25 12.83 -13.59 -7.01
CA ASN A 25 13.57 -13.16 -5.82
C ASN A 25 13.85 -11.64 -5.79
N ARG A 26 13.17 -10.84 -6.64
CA ARG A 26 13.33 -9.38 -6.69
C ARG A 26 12.30 -8.69 -5.80
N SER A 27 12.69 -7.60 -5.15
CA SER A 27 11.73 -6.71 -4.49
C SER A 27 10.84 -6.01 -5.52
N LEU A 28 9.66 -5.53 -5.10
CA LEU A 28 8.77 -4.76 -5.97
C LEU A 28 9.47 -3.49 -6.50
N TRP A 29 10.32 -2.87 -5.68
CA TRP A 29 11.15 -1.73 -6.06
C TRP A 29 12.20 -2.07 -7.11
N GLU A 30 12.90 -3.20 -6.95
CA GLU A 30 13.84 -3.70 -7.97
C GLU A 30 13.14 -3.97 -9.30
N SER A 31 11.95 -4.58 -9.24
CA SER A 31 11.14 -4.85 -10.42
C SER A 31 10.77 -3.54 -11.12
N TYR A 32 10.26 -2.56 -10.38
CA TYR A 32 9.94 -1.22 -10.91
C TYR A 32 11.18 -0.51 -11.48
N ALA A 33 12.34 -0.62 -10.83
CA ALA A 33 13.60 -0.03 -11.27
C ALA A 33 14.23 -0.72 -12.49
N VAL A 34 13.75 -1.91 -12.89
CA VAL A 34 14.15 -2.58 -14.14
C VAL A 34 13.20 -2.25 -15.29
N LEU A 35 11.97 -1.79 -15.01
CA LEU A 35 10.98 -1.48 -16.05
C LEU A 35 11.45 -0.36 -16.99
N PRO A 36 11.11 -0.40 -18.29
CA PRO A 36 11.33 0.70 -19.22
C PRO A 36 10.66 1.99 -18.74
N ALA A 37 11.26 3.15 -19.06
CA ALA A 37 10.76 4.47 -18.64
C ALA A 37 9.28 4.70 -19.03
N LYS A 38 8.88 4.26 -20.23
CA LYS A 38 7.49 4.33 -20.71
C LYS A 38 6.52 3.57 -19.81
N THR A 39 6.90 2.40 -19.31
CA THR A 39 6.04 1.57 -18.47
C THR A 39 5.88 2.18 -17.09
N ARG A 40 6.96 2.75 -16.53
CA ARG A 40 6.89 3.48 -15.24
C ARG A 40 5.95 4.66 -15.32
N LEU A 41 6.05 5.46 -16.38
CA LEU A 41 5.17 6.60 -16.61
C LEU A 41 3.69 6.19 -16.73
N ARG A 42 3.41 5.08 -17.43
CA ARG A 42 2.04 4.54 -17.53
C ARG A 42 1.52 4.10 -16.17
N ILE A 43 2.33 3.38 -15.38
CA ILE A 43 1.95 2.93 -14.04
C ILE A 43 1.60 4.13 -13.16
N SER A 44 2.46 5.15 -13.10
CA SER A 44 2.17 6.35 -12.32
C SER A 44 0.89 7.05 -12.80
N LEU A 45 0.67 7.14 -14.11
CA LEU A 45 -0.51 7.76 -14.68
C LEU A 45 -1.79 6.99 -14.35
N TYR A 46 -1.76 5.66 -14.35
CA TYR A 46 -2.88 4.83 -13.90
C TYR A 46 -3.19 5.05 -12.42
N VAL A 47 -2.18 5.08 -11.55
CA VAL A 47 -2.38 5.32 -10.12
C VAL A 47 -3.02 6.70 -9.89
N THR A 48 -2.52 7.73 -10.56
CA THR A 48 -3.10 9.07 -10.48
C THR A 48 -4.53 9.10 -11.01
N ALA A 49 -4.82 8.44 -12.14
CA ALA A 49 -6.16 8.39 -12.71
C ALA A 49 -7.15 7.71 -11.76
N ILE A 50 -6.77 6.59 -11.14
CA ILE A 50 -7.60 5.89 -10.16
C ILE A 50 -7.86 6.79 -8.93
N ALA A 51 -6.84 7.52 -8.45
CA ALA A 51 -7.00 8.43 -7.33
C ALA A 51 -8.00 9.56 -7.64
N VAL A 52 -7.89 10.18 -8.81
CA VAL A 52 -8.81 11.24 -9.26
C VAL A 52 -10.25 10.70 -9.37
N VAL A 53 -10.42 9.52 -9.98
CA VAL A 53 -11.73 8.87 -10.07
C VAL A 53 -12.28 8.54 -8.68
N GLY A 54 -11.44 8.06 -7.76
CA GLY A 54 -11.85 7.76 -6.39
C GLY A 54 -12.37 8.98 -5.64
N ILE A 55 -11.69 10.13 -5.78
CA ILE A 55 -12.13 11.41 -5.19
C ILE A 55 -13.49 11.80 -5.78
N PHE A 56 -13.61 11.80 -7.12
CA PHE A 56 -14.87 12.17 -7.78
C PHE A 56 -16.04 11.27 -7.39
N VAL A 57 -15.80 9.97 -7.23
CA VAL A 57 -16.79 9.01 -6.76
C VAL A 57 -17.15 9.29 -5.30
N SER A 58 -16.20 9.63 -4.44
CA SER A 58 -16.46 9.99 -3.03
C SER A 58 -17.42 11.18 -2.92
N ASP A 59 -17.17 12.25 -3.69
CA ASP A 59 -18.05 13.43 -3.72
C ASP A 59 -19.47 13.06 -4.17
N LYS A 60 -19.59 12.15 -5.16
CA LYS A 60 -20.90 11.67 -5.63
C LYS A 60 -21.61 10.75 -4.64
N LEU A 61 -20.88 9.98 -3.84
CA LEU A 61 -21.48 9.18 -2.77
C LEU A 61 -22.03 10.05 -1.65
N GLU A 62 -21.36 11.15 -1.31
CA GLU A 62 -21.86 12.12 -0.33
C GLU A 62 -23.19 12.75 -0.78
N ASP A 63 -23.32 13.09 -2.06
CA ASP A 63 -24.57 13.61 -2.63
C ASP A 63 -25.74 12.60 -2.56
N LEU A 64 -25.44 11.30 -2.73
CA LEU A 64 -26.45 10.24 -2.85
C LEU A 64 -26.81 9.58 -1.51
N LEU A 65 -25.89 9.60 -0.54
CA LEU A 65 -26.07 9.04 0.78
C LEU A 65 -26.10 10.17 1.81
N PRO A 66 -27.28 10.78 2.08
CA PRO A 66 -27.39 11.67 3.22
C PRO A 66 -26.99 10.88 4.47
N ILE A 67 -25.90 11.33 5.11
CA ILE A 67 -25.36 10.71 6.31
C ILE A 67 -26.45 10.82 7.37
N GLN A 68 -27.20 9.74 7.60
CA GLN A 68 -27.89 9.55 8.88
C GLN A 68 -26.78 9.65 9.94
N PRO A 69 -26.86 10.56 10.93
CA PRO A 69 -25.87 10.67 11.99
C PRO A 69 -25.88 9.37 12.79
N LYS A 70 -25.13 8.37 12.33
CA LYS A 70 -24.81 7.22 13.14
C LYS A 70 -23.78 7.75 14.11
N GLU A 71 -24.25 8.09 15.30
CA GLU A 71 -23.71 7.67 16.59
C GLU A 71 -22.42 6.81 16.48
N GLN A 72 -21.35 7.39 15.94
CA GLN A 72 -20.02 6.82 15.78
C GLN A 72 -19.01 7.88 16.22
N ALA A 73 -19.31 8.46 17.37
CA ALA A 73 -18.31 9.03 18.27
C ALA A 73 -18.44 8.37 19.67
N GLN A 74 -18.79 7.09 19.74
CA GLN A 74 -18.34 6.27 20.86
C GLN A 74 -16.97 5.73 20.47
N ALA A 75 -15.95 6.55 20.76
CA ALA A 75 -14.65 6.03 21.11
C ALA A 75 -14.84 4.88 22.12
N PRO A 76 -14.04 3.81 22.08
CA PRO A 76 -14.05 2.84 23.17
C PRO A 76 -13.62 3.58 24.44
N GLN A 77 -14.61 4.05 25.21
CA GLN A 77 -14.42 4.41 26.60
C GLN A 77 -14.12 3.09 27.31
N HIS A 78 -12.84 2.70 27.28
CA HIS A 78 -12.28 1.85 28.31
C HIS A 78 -12.37 2.63 29.63
N ALA A 79 -13.58 2.67 30.19
CA ALA A 79 -13.79 2.97 31.59
C ALA A 79 -13.09 1.84 32.35
N ASN A 80 -11.89 2.14 32.83
CA ASN A 80 -11.19 1.32 33.79
C ASN A 80 -12.09 1.27 35.04
N PRO A 81 -12.66 0.11 35.43
CA PRO A 81 -13.32 0.02 36.71
C PRO A 81 -12.22 0.07 37.78
N SER A 82 -12.13 1.21 38.46
CA SER A 82 -11.38 1.35 39.70
C SER A 82 -11.82 0.25 40.68
N THR A 83 -10.89 -0.64 41.01
CA THR A 83 -11.01 -1.69 42.02
C THR A 83 -11.19 -1.07 43.41
N PRO A 84 -12.07 -1.61 44.29
CA PRO A 84 -12.25 -1.16 45.67
C PRO A 84 -11.05 -1.42 46.57
#